data_AF-A0A0C7P3Z6-F1
#
_entry.id   AF-A0A0C7P3Z6-F1
#
_cell.length_a   1.000
_cell.length_b   1.000
_cell.length_c   1.000
_cell.angle_alpha   90.00
_cell.angle_beta   90.00
_cell.angle_gamma   90.00
#
_symmetry.space_group_name_H-M   'P 1'
#
loop_
_entity.id
_entity.type
_entity.pdbx_description
1 polymer ?
#
loop_
_entity_poly.entity_id
_entity_poly.type
_entity_poly.pdbx_seq_one_letter_code
_entity_poly.pdbx_strand_id
1 'polypeptide(L)'
;MLLYGNIEKQEKMKMIAKNIELCEKCPLHLTRKNTVPGSGNVDSPIMFVGEGPGADEDALGEPFVGRAGQLLEKMLKELAKLERKDVFITNIVKCRPPQNRMPTKEEIKECQSYLDAQILVIKPKIIVTLGSTPLNYFTGLNKMTESRGHFYDWHGNIKIFATFHPSYLLRNQSNAKGSPRWFASLDMTLVGFMYRAFIQGKSTEEVVKIIEEKVKSLEPSGGI
;
A
#
# COMPACT_ATOMS: atom_id res chain seq x y z
N MET A 1 2.25 16.96 3.97
CA MET A 1 1.98 16.06 2.82
C MET A 1 2.93 16.40 1.69
N LEU A 2 3.87 15.50 1.36
CA LEU A 2 4.79 15.64 0.23
C LEU A 2 4.19 14.96 -1.02
N LEU A 3 4.11 15.70 -2.13
CA LEU A 3 3.55 15.21 -3.40
C LEU A 3 4.49 15.50 -4.58
N TYR A 4 4.48 14.59 -5.54
CA TYR A 4 5.25 14.68 -6.79
C TYR A 4 4.34 14.37 -7.99
N GLY A 5 4.72 14.79 -9.19
CA GLY A 5 3.97 14.54 -10.42
C GLY A 5 3.06 15.70 -10.84
N ASN A 6 1.99 15.40 -11.55
CA ASN A 6 1.07 16.35 -12.17
C ASN A 6 0.46 17.34 -11.15
N ILE A 7 0.64 18.63 -11.40
CA ILE A 7 0.24 19.71 -10.50
C ILE A 7 -1.27 19.72 -10.22
N GLU A 8 -2.11 19.48 -11.24
CA GLU A 8 -3.57 19.47 -11.08
C GLU A 8 -4.02 18.33 -10.15
N LYS A 9 -3.44 17.14 -10.32
CA LYS A 9 -3.68 16.03 -9.39
C LYS A 9 -3.19 16.36 -7.99
N GLN A 10 -2.03 17.01 -7.84
CA GLN A 10 -1.54 17.43 -6.52
C GLN A 10 -2.53 18.37 -5.82
N GLU A 11 -3.11 19.35 -6.52
CA GLU A 11 -4.13 20.23 -5.95
C GLU A 11 -5.38 19.47 -5.50
N LYS A 12 -5.89 18.53 -6.33
CA LYS A 12 -7.00 17.66 -5.93
C LYS A 12 -6.65 16.83 -4.68
N MET A 13 -5.43 16.32 -4.60
CA MET A 13 -4.96 15.58 -3.43
C MET A 13 -4.83 16.45 -2.18
N LYS A 14 -4.41 17.72 -2.31
CA LYS A 14 -4.41 18.68 -1.20
C LYS A 14 -5.83 19.00 -0.72
N MET A 15 -6.79 19.13 -1.63
CA MET A 15 -8.22 19.30 -1.27
C MET A 15 -8.75 18.09 -0.49
N ILE A 16 -8.42 16.87 -0.94
CA ILE A 16 -8.76 15.64 -0.21
C ILE A 16 -8.13 15.65 1.19
N ALA A 17 -6.84 16.01 1.30
CA ALA A 17 -6.15 16.09 2.57
C ALA A 17 -6.80 17.09 3.54
N LYS A 18 -7.22 18.27 3.06
CA LYS A 18 -7.95 19.25 3.86
C LYS A 18 -9.29 18.71 4.37
N ASN A 19 -10.02 17.95 3.54
CA ASN A 19 -11.27 17.31 3.95
C ASN A 19 -11.04 16.16 4.96
N ILE A 20 -9.89 15.49 4.91
CA ILE A 20 -9.50 14.48 5.89
C ILE A 20 -9.18 15.16 7.24
N GLU A 21 -8.43 16.27 7.22
CA GLU A 21 -8.04 17.02 8.42
C GLU A 21 -9.25 17.46 9.26
N LEU A 22 -10.32 17.90 8.59
CA LEU A 22 -11.59 18.34 9.21
C LEU A 22 -12.57 17.20 9.51
N CYS A 23 -12.20 15.94 9.25
CA CYS A 23 -13.14 14.82 9.35
C CYS A 23 -13.45 14.44 10.81
N GLU A 24 -14.73 14.29 11.13
CA GLU A 24 -15.22 13.81 12.44
C GLU A 24 -16.16 12.60 12.32
N LYS A 25 -16.22 11.95 11.15
CA LYS A 25 -17.22 10.91 10.83
C LYS A 25 -17.13 9.62 11.67
N CYS A 26 -16.00 9.36 12.34
CA CYS A 26 -15.84 8.18 13.19
C CYS A 26 -15.04 8.50 14.46
N PRO A 27 -15.09 7.65 15.51
CA PRO A 27 -14.47 7.94 16.81
C PRO A 27 -12.95 8.18 16.78
N LEU A 28 -12.25 7.77 15.72
CA LEU A 28 -10.81 7.97 15.58
C LEU A 28 -10.38 9.44 15.55
N HIS A 29 -11.29 10.37 15.24
CA HIS A 29 -10.99 11.80 15.30
C HIS A 29 -10.72 12.31 16.72
N LEU A 30 -11.28 11.64 17.74
CA LEU A 30 -11.17 12.06 19.14
C LEU A 30 -9.77 11.85 19.71
N THR A 31 -8.99 10.94 19.14
CA THR A 31 -7.70 10.50 19.70
C THR A 31 -6.49 10.77 18.82
N ARG A 32 -6.69 11.15 17.55
CA ARG A 32 -5.58 11.47 16.65
C ARG A 32 -4.89 12.77 17.09
N LYS A 33 -3.58 12.86 16.90
CA LYS A 33 -2.87 14.13 16.93
C LYS A 33 -2.84 14.78 15.56
N ASN A 34 -2.57 14.00 14.51
CA ASN A 34 -2.63 14.46 13.13
C ASN A 34 -3.34 13.42 12.27
N THR A 35 -3.99 13.88 11.21
CA THR A 35 -4.42 12.97 10.14
C THR A 35 -3.25 12.63 9.22
N VAL A 36 -3.30 11.44 8.62
CA VAL A 36 -2.26 10.93 7.72
C VAL A 36 -2.88 10.60 6.37
N PRO A 37 -3.06 11.59 5.47
CA PRO A 37 -3.78 11.40 4.20
C PRO A 37 -3.03 10.49 3.23
N GLY A 38 -1.70 10.50 3.25
CA GLY A 38 -0.86 9.82 2.26
C GLY A 38 0.20 10.77 1.69
N SER A 39 1.20 10.24 0.99
CA SER A 39 2.24 11.02 0.32
C SER A 39 2.85 10.26 -0.85
N GLY A 40 3.52 10.98 -1.75
CA GLY A 40 4.25 10.40 -2.88
C GLY A 40 3.82 10.89 -4.26
N ASN A 41 4.09 10.11 -5.29
CA ASN A 41 3.84 10.48 -6.68
C ASN A 41 2.39 10.25 -7.11
N VAL A 42 1.68 11.31 -7.48
CA VAL A 42 0.27 11.26 -7.91
C VAL A 42 0.08 10.74 -9.34
N ASP A 43 1.17 10.51 -10.07
CA ASP A 43 1.18 9.83 -11.37
C ASP A 43 1.74 8.40 -11.31
N SER A 44 2.03 7.90 -10.11
CA SER A 44 2.57 6.55 -9.98
C SER A 44 1.57 5.50 -10.50
N PRO A 45 2.02 4.55 -11.33
CA PRO A 45 1.20 3.41 -11.71
C PRO A 45 1.00 2.42 -10.53
N ILE A 46 1.74 2.60 -9.43
CA ILE A 46 1.69 1.74 -8.24
C ILE A 46 1.36 2.56 -6.99
N MET A 47 0.36 2.13 -6.25
CA MET A 47 -0.07 2.71 -4.98
C MET A 47 0.03 1.67 -3.86
N PHE A 48 0.67 2.00 -2.74
CA PHE A 48 0.74 1.15 -1.55
C PHE A 48 -0.33 1.56 -0.56
N VAL A 49 -1.06 0.56 -0.03
CA VAL A 49 -2.14 0.78 0.96
C VAL A 49 -1.92 -0.12 2.17
N GLY A 50 -1.70 0.49 3.33
CA GLY A 50 -1.66 -0.18 4.63
C GLY A 50 -2.98 -0.10 5.40
N GLU A 51 -2.94 -0.52 6.67
CA GLU A 51 -4.12 -0.56 7.54
C GLU A 51 -4.50 0.84 8.07
N GLY A 52 -3.58 1.48 8.79
CA GLY A 52 -3.81 2.75 9.48
C GLY A 52 -2.52 3.34 10.04
N PRO A 53 -2.53 4.59 10.51
CA PRO A 53 -1.37 5.25 11.11
C PRO A 53 -0.96 4.60 12.44
N GLY A 54 0.34 4.50 12.69
CA GLY A 54 0.91 4.19 14.01
C GLY A 54 1.20 5.46 14.81
N ALA A 55 1.93 5.31 15.92
CA ALA A 55 2.24 6.41 16.83
C ALA A 55 3.11 7.49 16.18
N ASP A 56 4.14 7.09 15.43
CA ASP A 56 5.06 8.01 14.77
C ASP A 56 4.37 8.72 13.61
N GLU A 57 3.54 8.00 12.84
CA GLU A 57 2.74 8.57 11.76
C GLU A 57 1.75 9.61 12.27
N ASP A 58 1.03 9.31 13.36
CA ASP A 58 0.10 10.24 14.01
C ASP A 58 0.81 11.47 14.58
N ALA A 59 2.04 11.30 15.10
CA ALA A 59 2.83 12.41 15.62
C ALA A 59 3.32 13.37 14.53
N LEU A 60 3.66 12.84 13.35
CA LEU A 60 4.28 13.58 12.25
C LEU A 60 3.32 13.94 11.10
N GLY A 61 2.16 13.32 11.01
CA GLY A 61 1.21 13.53 9.90
C GLY A 61 1.65 12.88 8.58
N GLU A 62 2.60 11.95 8.62
CA GLU A 62 3.19 11.31 7.43
C GLU A 62 3.05 9.78 7.47
N PRO A 63 2.72 9.12 6.35
CA PRO A 63 2.50 7.68 6.33
C PRO A 63 3.82 6.91 6.38
N PHE A 64 3.86 5.81 7.14
CA PHE A 64 5.01 4.89 7.18
C PHE A 64 6.33 5.62 7.46
N VAL A 65 6.45 6.28 8.62
CA VAL A 65 7.67 6.98 9.09
C VAL A 65 8.29 6.33 10.33
N GLY A 66 7.52 5.51 11.06
CA GLY A 66 8.03 4.69 12.15
C GLY A 66 8.85 3.49 11.68
N ARG A 67 9.17 2.57 12.59
CA ARG A 67 10.02 1.38 12.30
C ARG A 67 9.52 0.54 11.12
N ALA A 68 8.20 0.36 11.00
CA ALA A 68 7.61 -0.37 9.88
C ALA A 68 7.80 0.38 8.55
N GLY A 69 7.71 1.71 8.59
CA GLY A 69 7.95 2.58 7.46
C GLY A 69 9.40 2.61 6.99
N GLN A 70 10.34 2.64 7.93
CA GLN A 70 11.78 2.52 7.62
C GLN A 70 12.10 1.18 6.94
N LEU A 71 11.46 0.08 7.37
CA LEU A 71 11.59 -1.21 6.69
C LEU A 71 10.98 -1.16 5.27
N LEU A 72 9.81 -0.56 5.10
CA LEU A 72 9.19 -0.39 3.78
C LEU A 72 10.11 0.42 2.85
N GLU A 73 10.68 1.52 3.34
CA GLU A 73 11.61 2.36 2.59
C GLU A 73 12.87 1.58 2.18
N LYS A 74 13.43 0.79 3.11
CA LYS A 74 14.55 -0.10 2.80
C LYS A 74 14.18 -1.11 1.72
N MET A 75 13.01 -1.75 1.80
CA MET A 75 12.56 -2.73 0.79
C MET A 75 12.31 -2.07 -0.58
N LEU A 76 11.72 -0.87 -0.61
CA LEU A 76 11.56 -0.09 -1.84
C LEU A 76 12.93 0.17 -2.48
N LYS A 77 13.87 0.71 -1.71
CA LYS A 77 15.20 1.07 -2.21
C LYS A 77 16.03 -0.13 -2.64
N GLU A 78 16.10 -1.15 -1.80
CA GLU A 78 17.03 -2.28 -1.99
C GLU A 78 16.47 -3.35 -2.92
N LEU A 79 15.16 -3.62 -2.90
CA LEU A 79 14.55 -4.73 -3.63
C LEU A 79 13.79 -4.25 -4.86
N ALA A 80 12.90 -3.27 -4.69
CA ALA A 80 12.14 -2.72 -5.81
C ALA A 80 13.00 -1.80 -6.71
N LYS A 81 14.09 -1.25 -6.16
CA LYS A 81 14.92 -0.19 -6.76
C LYS A 81 14.10 1.08 -7.02
N LEU A 82 13.29 1.46 -6.04
CA LEU A 82 12.41 2.62 -6.04
C LEU A 82 12.67 3.48 -4.80
N GLU A 83 12.40 4.77 -4.92
CA GLU A 83 12.34 5.72 -3.82
C GLU A 83 10.88 6.00 -3.44
N ARG A 84 10.66 6.58 -2.26
CA ARG A 84 9.31 6.99 -1.82
C ARG A 84 8.65 7.99 -2.78
N LYS A 85 9.45 8.79 -3.51
CA LYS A 85 8.98 9.74 -4.51
C LYS A 85 8.52 9.09 -5.81
N ASP A 86 8.75 7.79 -6.01
CA ASP A 86 8.34 7.08 -7.23
C ASP A 86 6.90 6.53 -7.11
N VAL A 87 6.43 6.30 -5.88
CA VAL A 87 5.16 5.63 -5.59
C VAL A 87 4.25 6.50 -4.72
N PHE A 88 2.97 6.17 -4.62
CA PHE A 88 2.08 6.78 -3.64
C PHE A 88 1.82 5.83 -2.48
N ILE A 89 1.89 6.30 -1.25
CA ILE A 89 1.72 5.49 -0.03
C ILE A 89 0.62 6.09 0.83
N THR A 90 -0.34 5.27 1.24
CA THR A 90 -1.41 5.66 2.17
C THR A 90 -1.89 4.45 2.98
N ASN A 91 -2.97 4.62 3.74
CA ASN A 91 -3.64 3.60 4.54
C ASN A 91 -5.14 3.59 4.25
N ILE A 92 -5.86 2.55 4.68
CA ILE A 92 -7.33 2.52 4.63
C ILE A 92 -7.91 3.66 5.48
N VAL A 93 -7.61 3.65 6.78
CA VAL A 93 -8.00 4.73 7.70
C VAL A 93 -6.93 5.82 7.77
N LYS A 94 -7.34 7.07 7.98
CA LYS A 94 -6.44 8.25 7.97
C LYS A 94 -6.13 8.79 9.37
N CYS A 95 -6.62 8.12 10.41
CA CYS A 95 -6.45 8.48 11.81
C CYS A 95 -5.95 7.25 12.57
N ARG A 96 -5.03 7.43 13.52
CA ARG A 96 -4.51 6.33 14.34
C ARG A 96 -5.57 5.73 15.25
N PRO A 97 -5.84 4.41 15.17
CA PRO A 97 -6.64 3.73 16.19
C PRO A 97 -5.96 3.72 17.57
N PRO A 98 -6.71 3.88 18.68
CA PRO A 98 -6.15 3.84 20.02
C PRO A 98 -5.28 2.60 20.26
N GLN A 99 -4.10 2.80 20.84
CA GLN A 99 -3.13 1.72 21.11
C GLN A 99 -2.69 0.91 19.87
N ASN A 100 -2.86 1.46 18.65
CA ASN A 100 -2.58 0.77 17.38
C ASN A 100 -3.38 -0.52 17.21
N ARG A 101 -4.61 -0.58 17.77
CA ARG A 101 -5.53 -1.68 17.44
C ARG A 101 -5.89 -1.67 15.96
N MET A 102 -6.42 -2.77 15.45
CA MET A 102 -7.04 -2.77 14.12
C MET A 102 -8.25 -1.82 14.10
N PRO A 103 -8.46 -1.07 13.01
CA PRO A 103 -9.67 -0.28 12.83
C PRO A 103 -10.90 -1.19 12.72
N THR A 104 -12.04 -0.73 13.23
CA THR A 104 -13.30 -1.48 13.11
C THR A 104 -13.85 -1.40 11.68
N LYS A 105 -14.84 -2.24 11.35
CA LYS A 105 -15.51 -2.19 10.05
C LYS A 105 -16.20 -0.85 9.81
N GLU A 106 -16.80 -0.29 10.85
CA GLU A 106 -17.44 1.02 10.84
C GLU A 106 -16.41 2.12 10.60
N GLU A 107 -15.27 2.10 11.28
CA GLU A 107 -14.19 3.08 11.08
C GLU A 107 -13.61 3.03 9.66
N ILE A 108 -13.45 1.83 9.11
CA ILE A 108 -13.05 1.63 7.71
C ILE A 108 -14.10 2.21 6.77
N LYS A 109 -15.38 1.88 6.97
CA LYS A 109 -16.50 2.33 6.14
C LYS A 109 -16.61 3.86 6.11
N GLU A 110 -16.49 4.52 7.26
CA GLU A 110 -16.56 5.98 7.34
C GLU A 110 -15.35 6.68 6.67
N CYS A 111 -14.20 6.00 6.60
CA CYS A 111 -12.99 6.55 5.98
C CYS A 111 -12.84 6.22 4.49
N GLN A 112 -13.55 5.19 4.00
CA GLN A 112 -13.45 4.63 2.65
C GLN A 112 -13.50 5.70 1.54
N SER A 113 -14.46 6.63 1.62
CA SER A 113 -14.65 7.66 0.60
C SER A 113 -13.39 8.48 0.29
N TYR A 114 -12.50 8.65 1.26
CA TYR A 114 -11.23 9.34 1.05
C TYR A 114 -10.25 8.49 0.24
N LEU A 115 -10.13 7.20 0.52
CA LEU A 115 -9.26 6.31 -0.25
C LEU A 115 -9.77 6.18 -1.69
N ASP A 116 -11.07 6.05 -1.88
CA ASP A 116 -11.69 5.98 -3.20
C ASP A 116 -11.42 7.26 -4.01
N ALA A 117 -11.57 8.44 -3.39
CA ALA A 117 -11.23 9.72 -4.03
C ALA A 117 -9.75 9.80 -4.43
N GLN A 118 -8.83 9.33 -3.57
CA GLN A 118 -7.40 9.31 -3.88
C GLN A 118 -7.10 8.39 -5.08
N ILE A 119 -7.70 7.21 -5.10
CA ILE A 119 -7.57 6.25 -6.20
C ILE A 119 -8.12 6.86 -7.51
N LEU A 120 -9.26 7.54 -7.48
CA LEU A 120 -9.84 8.18 -8.66
C LEU A 120 -8.98 9.32 -9.22
N VAL A 121 -8.25 10.04 -8.37
CA VAL A 121 -7.31 11.09 -8.78
C VAL A 121 -6.03 10.49 -9.35
N ILE A 122 -5.45 9.52 -8.65
CA ILE A 122 -4.15 8.93 -9.02
C ILE A 122 -4.28 8.00 -10.23
N LYS A 123 -5.36 7.20 -10.26
CA LYS A 123 -5.63 6.12 -11.22
C LYS A 123 -4.46 5.14 -11.31
N PRO A 124 -4.06 4.52 -10.18
CA PRO A 124 -2.97 3.54 -10.20
C PRO A 124 -3.38 2.32 -11.04
N LYS A 125 -2.43 1.68 -11.71
CA LYS A 125 -2.66 0.42 -12.43
C LYS A 125 -2.64 -0.77 -11.47
N ILE A 126 -1.81 -0.69 -10.42
CA ILE A 126 -1.70 -1.70 -9.37
C ILE A 126 -1.79 -1.04 -7.99
N ILE A 127 -2.58 -1.65 -7.11
CA ILE A 127 -2.57 -1.35 -5.68
C ILE A 127 -1.86 -2.49 -4.96
N VAL A 128 -0.77 -2.17 -4.26
CA VAL A 128 -0.05 -3.09 -3.40
C VAL A 128 -0.59 -3.01 -1.98
N THR A 129 -1.24 -4.08 -1.52
CA THR A 129 -1.78 -4.14 -0.15
C THR A 129 -0.72 -4.65 0.82
N LEU A 130 -0.54 -3.93 1.92
CA LEU A 130 0.40 -4.27 2.98
C LEU A 130 -0.36 -4.93 4.14
N GLY A 131 -0.46 -6.26 4.12
CA GLY A 131 -1.15 -7.04 5.15
C GLY A 131 -2.61 -7.39 4.85
N SER A 132 -3.22 -8.15 5.76
CA SER A 132 -4.53 -8.75 5.58
C SER A 132 -5.70 -7.75 5.61
N THR A 133 -5.60 -6.66 6.38
CA THR A 133 -6.66 -5.65 6.46
C THR A 133 -6.90 -4.93 5.12
N PRO A 134 -5.87 -4.34 4.47
CA PRO A 134 -6.05 -3.78 3.12
C PRO A 134 -6.37 -4.83 2.07
N LEU A 135 -5.82 -6.05 2.16
CA LEU A 135 -6.24 -7.14 1.27
C LEU A 135 -7.74 -7.41 1.38
N ASN A 136 -8.25 -7.59 2.60
CA ASN A 136 -9.66 -7.87 2.84
C ASN A 136 -10.57 -6.74 2.36
N TYR A 137 -10.16 -5.48 2.57
CA TYR A 137 -10.89 -4.32 2.07
C TYR A 137 -11.11 -4.37 0.56
N PHE A 138 -10.09 -4.74 -0.23
CA PHE A 138 -10.21 -4.74 -1.68
C PHE A 138 -10.80 -6.03 -2.26
N THR A 139 -10.51 -7.19 -1.68
CA THR A 139 -10.81 -8.50 -2.30
C THR A 139 -11.73 -9.40 -1.48
N GLY A 140 -12.00 -9.06 -0.22
CA GLY A 140 -12.69 -9.94 0.72
C GLY A 140 -11.84 -11.11 1.24
N LEU A 141 -10.60 -11.28 0.77
CA LEU A 141 -9.70 -12.35 1.21
C LEU A 141 -9.03 -12.02 2.55
N ASN A 142 -8.72 -13.03 3.34
CA ASN A 142 -8.12 -12.86 4.68
C ASN A 142 -6.86 -13.71 4.91
N LYS A 143 -6.53 -14.62 3.98
CA LYS A 143 -5.40 -15.54 4.12
C LYS A 143 -4.14 -15.01 3.43
N MET A 144 -3.33 -14.28 4.19
CA MET A 144 -2.17 -13.56 3.65
C MET A 144 -1.17 -14.46 2.91
N THR A 145 -0.81 -15.62 3.47
CA THR A 145 0.15 -16.55 2.88
C THR A 145 -0.32 -17.08 1.53
N GLU A 146 -1.62 -17.39 1.40
CA GLU A 146 -2.22 -17.90 0.17
C GLU A 146 -2.47 -16.79 -0.87
N SER A 147 -2.65 -15.55 -0.42
CA SER A 147 -3.00 -14.42 -1.30
C SER A 147 -1.82 -13.59 -1.78
N ARG A 148 -0.66 -13.66 -1.12
CA ARG A 148 0.52 -12.90 -1.54
C ARG A 148 1.03 -13.34 -2.91
N GLY A 149 1.67 -12.43 -3.63
CA GLY A 149 2.32 -12.79 -4.91
C GLY A 149 1.34 -13.03 -6.08
N HIS A 150 0.03 -12.92 -5.85
CA HIS A 150 -1.01 -13.06 -6.87
C HIS A 150 -1.69 -11.74 -7.19
N PHE A 151 -2.30 -11.68 -8.38
CA PHE A 151 -3.14 -10.57 -8.80
C PHE A 151 -4.61 -10.88 -8.59
N TYR A 152 -5.36 -9.87 -8.14
CA TYR A 152 -6.81 -9.89 -8.06
C TYR A 152 -7.40 -8.71 -8.80
N ASP A 153 -8.53 -8.91 -9.45
CA ASP A 153 -9.25 -7.84 -10.11
C ASP A 153 -9.95 -6.94 -9.10
N TRP A 154 -9.85 -5.63 -9.37
CA TRP A 154 -10.65 -4.61 -8.69
C TRP A 154 -11.20 -3.62 -9.72
N HIS A 155 -11.96 -2.64 -9.24
CA HIS A 155 -12.68 -1.69 -10.10
C HIS A 155 -11.75 -0.94 -11.05
N GLY A 156 -12.25 -0.61 -12.26
CA GLY A 156 -11.53 0.23 -13.21
C GLY A 156 -10.27 -0.40 -13.82
N ASN A 157 -10.21 -1.72 -13.94
CA ASN A 157 -9.04 -2.48 -14.42
C ASN A 157 -7.78 -2.32 -13.54
N ILE A 158 -7.98 -1.99 -12.27
CA ILE A 158 -6.92 -1.94 -11.27
C ILE A 158 -6.68 -3.35 -10.75
N LYS A 159 -5.41 -3.75 -10.66
CA LYS A 159 -5.04 -5.03 -10.05
C LYS A 159 -4.61 -4.83 -8.59
N ILE A 160 -5.03 -5.73 -7.73
CA ILE A 160 -4.56 -5.82 -6.34
C ILE A 160 -3.44 -6.85 -6.29
N PHE A 161 -2.30 -6.47 -5.70
CA PHE A 161 -1.17 -7.34 -5.47
C PHE A 161 -0.80 -7.31 -3.99
N ALA A 162 -0.86 -8.46 -3.31
CA ALA A 162 -0.76 -8.48 -1.86
C ALA A 162 0.64 -8.87 -1.38
N THR A 163 1.10 -8.27 -0.29
CA THR A 163 2.30 -8.73 0.43
C THR A 163 2.17 -8.49 1.95
N PHE A 164 3.14 -8.99 2.72
CA PHE A 164 3.11 -8.89 4.17
C PHE A 164 3.32 -7.45 4.67
N HIS A 165 2.59 -7.07 5.72
CA HIS A 165 2.79 -5.77 6.37
C HIS A 165 4.19 -5.70 7.01
N PRO A 166 4.94 -4.58 6.85
CA PRO A 166 6.29 -4.43 7.43
C PRO A 166 6.36 -4.69 8.95
N SER A 167 5.36 -4.27 9.72
CA SER A 167 5.26 -4.59 11.16
C SER A 167 5.21 -6.09 11.48
N TYR A 168 4.59 -6.91 10.62
CA TYR A 168 4.59 -8.36 10.78
C TYR A 168 5.98 -8.93 10.51
N LEU A 169 6.66 -8.40 9.49
CA LEU A 169 8.04 -8.76 9.20
C LEU A 169 8.93 -8.39 10.39
N LEU A 170 8.86 -7.19 10.97
CA LEU A 170 9.69 -6.81 12.13
C LEU A 170 9.64 -7.81 13.30
N ARG A 171 8.49 -8.48 13.51
CA ARG A 171 8.32 -9.54 14.52
C ARG A 171 8.86 -10.91 14.08
N ASN A 172 8.99 -11.16 12.77
CA ASN A 172 9.42 -12.43 12.18
C ASN A 172 10.73 -12.26 11.38
N GLN A 173 11.87 -12.47 12.04
CA GLN A 173 13.19 -12.13 11.50
C GLN A 173 13.93 -13.21 10.70
N SER A 174 13.34 -14.39 10.55
CA SER A 174 13.90 -15.42 9.69
C SER A 174 13.94 -14.96 8.23
N ASN A 175 15.09 -15.14 7.58
CA ASN A 175 15.27 -14.95 6.14
C ASN A 175 15.32 -16.29 5.39
N ALA A 176 15.02 -17.41 6.06
CA ALA A 176 15.00 -18.72 5.44
C ALA A 176 14.03 -18.73 4.25
N LYS A 177 14.33 -19.52 3.23
CA LYS A 177 13.41 -19.73 2.09
C LYS A 177 12.05 -20.20 2.63
N GLY A 178 10.97 -19.61 2.12
CA GLY A 178 9.60 -19.86 2.60
C GLY A 178 9.20 -19.09 3.87
N SER A 179 10.09 -18.29 4.46
CA SER A 179 9.72 -17.37 5.55
C SER A 179 8.93 -16.16 5.02
N PRO A 180 8.13 -15.49 5.87
CA PRO A 180 7.43 -14.26 5.48
C PRO A 180 8.35 -13.17 4.94
N ARG A 181 9.56 -13.00 5.49
CA ARG A 181 10.53 -12.02 4.98
C ARG A 181 11.08 -12.41 3.61
N TRP A 182 11.34 -13.69 3.38
CA TRP A 182 11.79 -14.17 2.07
C TRP A 182 10.72 -13.91 1.00
N PHE A 183 9.47 -14.27 1.29
CA PHE A 183 8.34 -14.00 0.39
C PHE A 183 8.12 -12.51 0.15
N ALA A 184 8.11 -11.69 1.19
CA ALA A 184 7.97 -10.24 1.04
C ALA A 184 9.13 -9.65 0.21
N SER A 185 10.33 -10.24 0.29
CA SER A 185 11.47 -9.78 -0.50
C SER A 185 11.30 -10.10 -1.99
N LEU A 186 10.75 -11.27 -2.30
CA LEU A 186 10.37 -11.66 -3.66
C LEU A 186 9.28 -10.72 -4.19
N ASP A 187 8.20 -10.53 -3.43
CA ASP A 187 7.08 -9.66 -3.78
C ASP A 187 7.55 -8.23 -4.11
N MET A 188 8.39 -7.63 -3.27
CA MET A 188 8.91 -6.29 -3.51
C MET A 188 9.86 -6.20 -4.71
N THR A 189 10.58 -7.28 -5.02
CA THR A 189 11.38 -7.38 -6.26
C THR A 189 10.47 -7.38 -7.49
N LEU A 190 9.36 -8.13 -7.43
CA LEU A 190 8.33 -8.15 -8.49
C LEU A 190 7.68 -6.78 -8.67
N VAL A 191 7.37 -6.07 -7.58
CA VAL A 191 6.86 -4.69 -7.65
C VAL A 191 7.82 -3.77 -8.40
N GLY A 192 9.13 -3.91 -8.19
CA GLY A 192 10.13 -3.18 -8.97
C GLY A 192 10.05 -3.50 -10.47
N PHE A 193 9.87 -4.77 -10.84
CA PHE A 193 9.69 -5.15 -12.25
C PHE A 193 8.40 -4.59 -12.84
N MET A 194 7.30 -4.62 -12.09
CA MET A 194 6.02 -4.02 -12.51
C MET A 194 6.19 -2.52 -12.81
N TYR A 195 6.81 -1.78 -11.88
CA TYR A 195 7.03 -0.35 -12.05
C TYR A 195 7.83 -0.05 -13.32
N ARG A 196 8.98 -0.72 -13.50
CA ARG A 196 9.83 -0.53 -14.69
C ARG A 196 9.08 -0.86 -15.99
N ALA A 197 8.29 -1.93 -16.01
CA ALA A 197 7.49 -2.29 -17.18
C ALA A 197 6.43 -1.22 -17.50
N PHE A 198 5.78 -0.65 -16.49
CA PHE A 198 4.84 0.46 -16.71
C PHE A 198 5.52 1.72 -17.24
N ILE A 199 6.70 2.08 -16.73
CA ILE A 199 7.47 3.22 -17.26
C ILE A 199 7.92 2.97 -18.71
N GLN A 200 8.10 1.71 -19.11
CA GLN A 200 8.35 1.32 -20.50
C GLN A 200 7.08 1.26 -21.38
N GLY A 201 5.93 1.74 -20.88
CA GLY A 201 4.68 1.84 -21.64
C GLY A 201 3.85 0.56 -21.68
N LYS A 202 4.19 -0.47 -20.90
CA LYS A 202 3.41 -1.72 -20.86
C LYS A 202 2.00 -1.52 -20.30
N SER A 203 1.05 -2.27 -20.85
CA SER A 203 -0.32 -2.34 -20.33
C SER A 203 -0.37 -3.13 -19.02
N THR A 204 -1.48 -3.01 -18.27
CA THR A 204 -1.68 -3.78 -17.03
C THR A 204 -1.65 -5.28 -17.31
N GLU A 205 -2.26 -5.72 -18.42
CA GLU A 205 -2.33 -7.12 -18.85
C GLU A 205 -0.95 -7.67 -19.21
N GLU A 206 -0.14 -6.90 -19.94
CA GLU A 206 1.24 -7.27 -20.25
C GLU A 206 2.07 -7.42 -18.97
N VAL A 207 1.95 -6.49 -18.02
CA VAL A 207 2.67 -6.55 -16.75
C VAL A 207 2.27 -7.76 -15.94
N VAL A 208 0.96 -8.04 -15.80
CA VAL A 208 0.47 -9.23 -15.09
C VAL A 208 1.07 -10.50 -15.70
N LYS A 209 1.01 -10.65 -17.01
CA LYS A 209 1.58 -11.82 -17.71
C LYS A 209 3.07 -11.99 -17.44
N ILE A 210 3.86 -10.91 -17.54
CA ILE A 210 5.31 -10.93 -17.28
C ILE A 210 5.60 -11.38 -15.85
N ILE A 211 4.82 -10.90 -14.87
CA ILE A 211 5.03 -11.25 -13.46
C ILE A 211 4.63 -12.69 -13.18
N GLU A 212 3.50 -13.17 -13.70
CA GLU A 212 3.07 -14.57 -13.53
C GLU A 212 4.08 -15.56 -14.13
N GLU A 213 4.67 -15.25 -15.30
CA GLU A 213 5.76 -16.03 -15.90
C GLU A 213 7.01 -16.02 -15.02
N LYS A 214 7.37 -14.87 -14.44
CA LYS A 214 8.49 -14.76 -13.49
C LYS A 214 8.25 -15.57 -12.22
N VAL A 215 7.06 -15.49 -11.62
CA VAL A 215 6.70 -16.26 -10.41
C VAL A 215 6.86 -17.76 -10.68
N LYS A 216 6.33 -18.27 -11.80
CA LYS A 216 6.50 -19.68 -12.21
C LYS A 216 7.97 -20.12 -12.31
N SER A 217 8.85 -19.22 -12.79
CA SER A 217 10.29 -19.51 -12.88
C SER A 217 11.01 -19.51 -11.52
N LEU A 218 10.51 -18.75 -10.54
CA LEU A 218 11.12 -18.57 -9.22
C LEU A 218 10.59 -19.59 -8.19
N GLU A 219 9.40 -20.13 -8.43
CA GLU A 219 8.73 -21.13 -7.59
C GLU A 219 8.23 -22.33 -8.44
N PRO A 220 9.13 -23.19 -8.97
CA PRO A 220 8.76 -24.23 -9.95
C PRO A 220 7.80 -25.31 -9.44
N SER A 221 7.60 -25.40 -8.12
CA SER A 221 6.91 -26.51 -7.44
C SER A 221 5.63 -26.09 -6.70
N GLY A 222 5.00 -24.97 -7.07
CA GLY A 222 3.64 -24.62 -6.61
C GLY A 222 3.48 -24.53 -5.08
N GLY A 223 4.55 -24.13 -4.38
CA GLY A 223 4.59 -24.08 -2.92
C GLY A 223 3.86 -22.87 -2.37
N ILE A 224 2.54 -22.99 -2.28
CA ILE A 224 1.68 -22.28 -1.31
C ILE A 224 1.19 -23.33 -0.31
#